data_AF-A0A8W8JIX3-F1
#
_entry.id   AF-A0A8W8JIX3-F1
#
_cell.length_a   1.000
_cell.length_b   1.000
_cell.length_c   1.000
_cell.angle_alpha   90.00
_cell.angle_beta   90.00
_cell.angle_gamma   90.00
#
_symmetry.space_group_name_H-M   'P 1'
#
loop_
_entity.id
_entity.type
_entity.pdbx_description
1 polymer ?
#
loop_
_entity_poly.entity_id
_entity_poly.type
_entity_poly.pdbx_seq_one_letter_code
_entity_poly.pdbx_strand_id
1 'polypeptide(L)'
;EKFDSLNDALAPAMSLEDTRSLMEENRKLRDLRMCKICMEKDASIAMLPCGHLCCCADCAPAMRKCPICRQFVKGTVRTWLA
;
A
#
# COMPACT_ATOMS: atom_id res chain seq x y z
N GLU A 1 -38.67 14.22 -24.78
CA GLU A 1 -38.44 14.27 -26.24
C GLU A 1 -37.28 15.15 -26.70
N LYS A 2 -36.97 16.30 -26.07
CA LYS A 2 -35.72 17.05 -26.34
C LYS A 2 -34.72 17.11 -25.18
N PHE A 3 -35.07 16.54 -24.03
CA PHE A 3 -34.22 16.51 -22.85
C PHE A 3 -33.30 15.28 -22.83
N ASP A 4 -33.61 14.27 -23.63
CA ASP A 4 -32.91 12.98 -23.63
C ASP A 4 -31.72 12.95 -24.62
N SER A 5 -31.64 13.87 -25.58
CA SER A 5 -30.63 13.86 -26.65
C SER A 5 -29.35 14.64 -26.36
N LEU A 6 -29.20 15.23 -25.17
CA LEU A 6 -27.96 15.90 -24.74
C LEU A 6 -27.10 15.04 -23.81
N ASN A 7 -27.61 13.89 -23.37
CA ASN A 7 -26.90 13.01 -22.44
C ASN A 7 -26.08 11.90 -23.14
N ASP A 8 -26.18 11.80 -24.46
CA ASP A 8 -25.49 10.75 -25.26
C ASP A 8 -24.07 11.14 -25.73
N ALA A 9 -23.62 12.37 -25.47
CA ALA A 9 -22.29 12.85 -25.89
C ALA A 9 -21.24 12.87 -24.75
N LEU A 10 -21.63 12.51 -23.53
CA LEU A 10 -20.75 12.35 -22.39
C LEU A 10 -20.98 10.93 -21.88
N ALA A 11 -20.17 9.97 -22.36
CA ALA A 11 -20.08 8.63 -21.78
C ALA A 11 -20.23 8.74 -20.26
N PRO A 12 -21.03 7.89 -19.58
CA PRO A 12 -21.29 8.08 -18.17
C PRO A 12 -19.95 8.10 -17.45
N ALA A 13 -19.54 9.30 -17.05
CA ALA A 13 -18.41 9.52 -16.20
C ALA A 13 -18.70 8.63 -14.98
N MET A 14 -17.82 7.66 -14.76
CA MET A 14 -17.78 6.73 -13.62
C MET A 14 -18.63 7.23 -12.45
N SER A 15 -19.56 6.41 -11.94
CA SER A 15 -20.46 6.89 -10.88
C SER A 15 -19.66 7.42 -9.68
N LEU A 16 -20.22 8.41 -8.97
CA LEU A 16 -19.57 8.97 -7.79
C LEU A 16 -19.26 7.90 -6.73
N GLU A 17 -20.10 6.85 -6.67
CA GLU A 17 -19.89 5.71 -5.78
C GLU A 17 -18.72 4.83 -6.25
N ASP A 18 -18.61 4.55 -7.55
CA ASP A 18 -17.48 3.79 -8.11
C ASP A 18 -16.15 4.53 -7.88
N THR A 19 -16.16 5.85 -8.05
CA THR A 19 -15.00 6.71 -7.82
C THR A 19 -14.56 6.65 -6.36
N ARG A 20 -15.51 6.72 -5.41
CA ARG A 20 -15.23 6.61 -3.97
C ARG A 20 -14.66 5.23 -3.62
N SER A 21 -15.27 4.17 -4.14
CA SER A 21 -14.84 2.78 -3.93
C SER A 21 -13.39 2.57 -4.39
N LEU A 22 -13.06 3.04 -5.60
CA LEU A 22 -11.71 2.96 -6.15
C LEU A 22 -10.70 3.76 -5.33
N MET A 23 -11.05 4.95 -4.85
CA MET A 23 -10.16 5.74 -3.99
C MET A 23 -9.85 5.04 -2.67
N GLU A 24 -10.86 4.43 -2.04
CA GLU A 24 -10.68 3.70 -0.78
C GLU A 24 -9.82 2.45 -0.98
N GLU A 25 -10.02 1.72 -2.08
CA GLU A 25 -9.17 0.57 -2.42
C GLU A 25 -7.72 1.01 -2.69
N ASN A 26 -7.52 2.09 -3.44
CA ASN A 26 -6.19 2.62 -3.71
C ASN A 26 -5.47 3.02 -2.41
N ARG A 27 -6.20 3.64 -1.47
CA ARG A 27 -5.70 3.97 -0.14
C ARG A 27 -5.27 2.72 0.62
N LYS A 28 -6.12 1.69 0.69
CA LYS A 28 -5.80 0.41 1.35
C LYS A 28 -4.55 -0.24 0.76
N LEU A 29 -4.45 -0.29 -0.56
CA LEU A 29 -3.30 -0.86 -1.27
C LEU A 29 -2.00 -0.10 -0.96
N ARG A 30 -2.05 1.23 -0.90
CA ARG A 30 -0.91 2.06 -0.49
C ARG A 30 -0.53 1.82 0.96
N ASP A 31 -1.52 1.77 1.85
CA ASP A 31 -1.29 1.50 3.26
C ASP A 31 -0.61 0.13 3.45
N LEU A 32 -1.02 -0.92 2.74
CA LEU A 32 -0.40 -2.25 2.82
C LEU A 32 1.09 -2.24 2.48
N ARG A 33 1.53 -1.39 1.54
CA ARG A 33 2.92 -1.30 1.08
C ARG A 33 3.78 -0.37 1.93
N MET A 34 3.17 0.47 2.76
CA MET A 34 3.87 1.48 3.54
C MET A 34 4.62 0.91 4.76
N CYS A 35 5.81 1.47 5.04
CA CYS A 35 6.59 1.18 6.23
C CYS A 35 5.77 1.48 7.50
N LYS A 36 5.64 0.48 8.36
CA LYS A 36 4.83 0.57 9.59
C LYS A 36 5.51 1.30 10.74
N ILE A 37 6.72 1.79 10.51
CA ILE A 37 7.52 2.49 11.52
C ILE A 37 7.47 4.00 11.27
N CYS A 38 7.89 4.46 10.09
CA CYS A 38 7.87 5.89 9.77
C CYS A 38 6.57 6.36 9.09
N MET A 39 5.80 5.45 8.49
CA MET A 39 4.58 5.78 7.72
C MET A 39 4.81 6.82 6.61
N GLU A 40 6.04 6.86 6.06
CA GLU A 40 6.45 7.84 5.05
C GLU A 40 6.95 7.18 3.75
N LYS A 41 7.65 6.05 3.88
CA LYS A 41 8.30 5.33 2.77
C LYS A 41 7.72 3.94 2.61
N ASP A 42 7.87 3.33 1.45
CA ASP A 42 7.45 1.94 1.23
C ASP A 42 8.32 0.95 2.02
N ALA A 43 7.66 -0.09 2.52
CA ALA A 43 8.32 -1.25 3.08
C ALA A 43 9.13 -1.95 1.99
N SER A 44 10.43 -2.10 2.23
CA SER A 44 11.41 -2.60 1.26
C SER A 44 12.41 -3.58 1.87
N ILE A 45 12.22 -3.95 3.14
CA ILE A 45 13.09 -4.86 3.88
C ILE A 45 12.31 -6.06 4.41
N ALA A 46 12.70 -7.26 3.97
CA ALA A 46 12.25 -8.52 4.54
C ALA A 46 13.11 -8.89 5.76
N MET A 47 12.46 -9.21 6.88
CA MET A 47 13.12 -9.55 8.14
C MET A 47 13.40 -11.06 8.21
N LEU A 48 14.66 -11.49 8.30
CA LEU A 48 14.99 -12.92 8.37
C LEU A 48 15.10 -13.41 9.82
N PRO A 49 14.61 -14.64 10.12
CA PRO A 49 14.10 -15.64 9.17
C PRO A 49 12.58 -15.57 8.91
N CYS A 50 11.82 -14.70 9.56
CA CYS A 50 10.35 -14.74 9.49
C CYS A 50 9.73 -14.24 8.18
N GLY A 51 10.48 -13.53 7.34
CA GLY A 51 10.08 -13.06 6.01
C GLY A 51 9.15 -11.84 5.97
N HIS A 52 8.66 -11.33 7.11
CA HIS A 52 7.72 -10.20 7.12
C HIS A 52 8.36 -8.92 6.52
N LEU A 53 7.67 -8.34 5.55
CA LEU A 53 8.00 -7.07 4.90
C LEU A 53 7.18 -5.94 5.52
N CYS A 54 7.78 -5.16 6.41
CA CYS A 54 7.04 -4.14 7.19
C CYS A 54 7.83 -2.85 7.46
N CYS A 55 9.11 -2.80 7.08
CA CYS A 55 10.00 -1.67 7.33
C CYS A 55 10.63 -1.17 6.02
N CYS A 56 10.85 0.14 5.91
CA CYS A 56 11.72 0.71 4.89
C CYS A 56 13.20 0.50 5.25
N ALA A 57 14.08 0.79 4.29
CA ALA A 57 15.53 0.66 4.46
C ALA A 57 16.10 1.51 5.61
N ASP A 58 15.49 2.65 5.93
CA ASP A 58 16.00 3.56 6.97
C ASP A 58 15.55 3.15 8.38
N CYS A 59 14.37 2.52 8.50
CA CYS A 59 13.85 2.06 9.79
C CYS A 59 14.40 0.69 10.20
N ALA A 60 14.73 -0.17 9.22
CA ALA A 60 15.15 -1.55 9.50
C ALA A 60 16.40 -1.69 10.42
N PRO A 61 17.45 -0.85 10.32
CA PRO A 61 18.64 -0.97 11.18
C PRO A 61 18.36 -0.88 12.68
N ALA A 62 17.30 -0.16 13.08
CA ALA A 62 16.91 -0.03 14.48
C ALA A 62 16.14 -1.26 15.02
N MET A 63 15.69 -2.17 14.14
CA MET A 63 14.78 -3.26 14.50
C MET A 63 15.52 -4.56 14.84
N ARG A 64 15.61 -4.87 16.14
CA ARG A 64 16.18 -6.16 16.62
C ARG A 64 15.19 -7.34 16.57
N LYS A 65 13.90 -7.04 16.55
CA LYS A 65 12.80 -8.00 16.45
C LYS A 65 11.86 -7.56 15.34
N CYS A 66 11.25 -8.51 14.65
CA CYS A 66 10.23 -8.22 13.66
C CYS A 66 9.04 -7.50 14.33
N PRO A 67 8.60 -6.33 13.83
CA PRO A 67 7.44 -5.62 14.37
C PRO A 67 6.12 -6.41 14.31
N ILE A 68 6.01 -7.35 13.37
CA ILE A 68 4.79 -8.14 13.15
C ILE A 68 4.74 -9.35 14.10
N CYS A 69 5.72 -10.25 14.02
CA CYS A 69 5.70 -11.51 14.75
C CYS A 69 6.61 -11.54 15.99
N ARG A 70 7.33 -10.45 16.28
CA ARG A 70 8.26 -10.31 17.43
C ARG A 70 9.45 -11.26 17.45
N GLN A 71 9.65 -12.05 16.40
CA GLN A 71 10.81 -12.93 16.26
C GLN A 71 12.11 -12.12 16.12
N PHE A 72 13.20 -12.62 16.71
CA PHE A 72 14.52 -11.99 16.58
C PHE A 72 15.00 -11.98 15.13
N VAL A 73 15.52 -10.83 14.72
CA VAL A 73 16.03 -10.59 13.37
C VAL A 73 17.48 -11.05 13.32
N LYS A 74 17.76 -12.03 12.45
CA LYS A 74 19.12 -12.54 12.21
C LYS A 74 19.78 -11.94 10.97
N GLY A 75 18.98 -11.31 10.11
CA GLY A 75 19.44 -10.66 8.89
C GLY A 75 18.30 -9.91 8.23
N THR A 76 18.63 -9.09 7.24
CA THR A 76 17.67 -8.34 6.44
C THR A 76 18.02 -8.46 4.97
N VAL A 77 17.01 -8.47 4.11
CA VAL A 77 17.17 -8.48 2.65
C VAL A 77 16.33 -7.36 2.07
N ARG A 78 16.93 -6.55 1.19
CA ARG A 78 16.19 -5.55 0.42
C ARG A 78 15.37 -6.26 -0.66
N THR A 79 14.09 -5.91 -0.73
CA THR A 79 13.15 -6.41 -1.74
C THR A 79 12.85 -5.31 -2.75
N TRP A 80 12.51 -5.73 -3.97
CA TRP A 80 11.98 -4.87 -5.03
C TRP A 80 10.67 -5.50 -5.49
N LEU A 81 9.56 -4.81 -5.25
CA LEU A 81 8.24 -5.23 -5.74
C LEU A 81 8.04 -4.59 -7.11
N ALA A 82 7.82 -5.43 -8.13
CA ALA A 82 7.48 -5.02 -9.49
C ALA A 82 5.98 -4.69 -9.59
#